data_AF-A0A7X4HW01-F1
#
_entry.id   AF-A0A7X4HW01-F1
#
_cell.length_a   1.000
_cell.length_b   1.000
_cell.length_c   1.000
_cell.angle_alpha   90.00
_cell.angle_beta   90.00
_cell.angle_gamma   90.00
#
_symmetry.space_group_name_H-M   'P 1'
#
loop_
_entity.id
_entity.type
_entity.pdbx_description
1 polymer ?
#
loop_
_entity_poly.entity_id
_entity_poly.type
_entity_poly.pdbx_seq_one_letter_code
_entity_poly.pdbx_strand_id
1 'polypeptide(L)'
;MGELEKLRSTVHDAVTVAKGPVLYRGESQNYPEVSSTLRRKCGQWRRQGQDLNKLQDVLTDIAKRHDNPDARKTRKPRRSEQFIHVWSGGYDPTQMSESQVELMCELQHWGADTNLIDFTRSLDVAIYFACEETWHRNGRIIVVQEHDWAAWRLDAKSPSHRVEAQQSVFIRPPDGLVTPWRQFQVEGRKKEAILEELSGLANPITTPTLYNDLQGYIRLSKRYVEGMDYYHAGVSWLVEYENQLDSGSDRQEMLERAIESLRKAAEHLHWIGGVWDRLALAYLHCNDRRRAARAIGKATRLGHPPPPPQVMRILREPADE
;
A
#
# COMPACT_ATOMS: atom_id res chain seq x y z
N MET A 1 -8.91 13.95 22.33
CA MET A 1 -9.26 12.78 21.52
C MET A 1 -8.34 12.76 20.31
N GLY A 2 -7.56 11.68 20.14
CA GLY A 2 -6.63 11.53 19.00
C GLY A 2 -7.36 11.43 17.66
N GLU A 3 -6.63 11.52 16.55
CA GLU A 3 -7.22 11.45 15.21
C GLU A 3 -7.75 10.05 14.90
N LEU A 4 -7.09 9.00 15.40
CA LEU A 4 -7.57 7.63 15.27
C LEU A 4 -8.91 7.45 15.98
N GLU A 5 -9.04 7.95 17.21
CA GLU A 5 -10.26 7.78 18.01
C GLU A 5 -11.45 8.56 17.43
N LYS A 6 -11.21 9.77 16.90
CA LYS A 6 -12.23 10.53 16.15
C LYS A 6 -12.75 9.74 14.94
N LEU A 7 -11.84 9.13 14.18
CA LEU A 7 -12.19 8.35 13.00
C LEU A 7 -12.94 7.07 13.39
N ARG A 8 -12.48 6.35 14.42
CA ARG A 8 -13.16 5.17 14.97
C ARG A 8 -14.58 5.50 15.41
N SER A 9 -14.78 6.54 16.21
CA SER A 9 -16.11 6.98 16.66
C SER A 9 -17.01 7.31 15.46
N THR A 10 -16.50 8.06 14.48
CA THR A 10 -17.27 8.40 13.27
C THR A 10 -17.73 7.15 12.51
N VAL A 11 -16.84 6.18 12.30
CA VAL A 11 -17.19 4.94 11.61
C VAL A 11 -18.13 4.10 12.46
N HIS A 12 -17.84 3.96 13.76
CA HIS A 12 -18.64 3.19 14.71
C HIS A 12 -20.09 3.67 14.76
N ASP A 13 -20.30 4.98 14.97
CA ASP A 13 -21.64 5.57 15.03
C ASP A 13 -22.43 5.29 13.76
N ALA A 14 -21.78 5.36 12.61
CA ALA A 14 -22.41 5.10 11.32
C ALA A 14 -22.71 3.62 11.05
N VAL A 15 -21.98 2.67 11.67
CA VAL A 15 -22.24 1.23 11.53
C VAL A 15 -23.15 0.66 12.61
N THR A 16 -23.40 1.37 13.72
CA THR A 16 -24.34 0.93 14.77
C THR A 16 -25.76 0.68 14.26
N VAL A 17 -26.15 1.36 13.18
CA VAL A 17 -27.45 1.20 12.51
C VAL A 17 -27.47 0.07 11.46
N ALA A 18 -26.39 -0.70 11.33
CA ALA A 18 -26.31 -1.82 10.38
C ALA A 18 -27.24 -2.97 10.81
N LYS A 19 -27.85 -3.63 9.83
CA LYS A 19 -28.64 -4.84 10.04
C LYS A 19 -27.72 -6.07 10.08
N GLY A 20 -26.91 -6.17 11.13
CA GLY A 20 -25.99 -7.29 11.34
C GLY A 20 -24.51 -6.93 11.10
N PRO A 21 -23.64 -7.94 10.93
CA PRO A 21 -22.20 -7.72 10.83
C PRO A 21 -21.81 -6.98 9.55
N VAL A 22 -20.71 -6.25 9.63
CA VAL A 22 -20.15 -5.45 8.53
C VAL A 22 -18.72 -5.87 8.25
N LEU A 23 -18.28 -5.64 7.02
CA LEU A 23 -16.91 -5.82 6.58
C LEU A 23 -16.31 -4.48 6.17
N TYR A 24 -15.01 -4.31 6.46
CA TYR A 24 -14.28 -3.09 6.21
C TYR A 24 -13.22 -3.30 5.14
N ARG A 25 -12.91 -2.26 4.38
CA ARG A 25 -11.78 -2.23 3.45
C ARG A 25 -11.15 -0.85 3.48
N GLY A 26 -9.84 -0.81 3.68
CA GLY A 26 -9.05 0.41 3.54
C GLY A 26 -8.52 0.54 2.13
N GLU A 27 -8.65 1.72 1.54
CA GLU A 27 -7.95 2.06 0.30
C GLU A 27 -7.15 3.32 0.50
N SER A 28 -5.83 3.20 0.29
CA SER A 28 -4.90 4.32 0.37
C SER A 28 -5.22 5.40 -0.67
N GLN A 29 -5.78 4.97 -1.82
CA GLN A 29 -6.17 5.80 -2.96
C GLN A 29 -7.68 5.67 -3.22
N ASN A 30 -8.33 6.80 -3.51
CA ASN A 30 -9.76 6.84 -3.85
C ASN A 30 -10.01 6.43 -5.30
N TYR A 31 -10.17 5.12 -5.56
CA TYR A 31 -10.68 4.65 -6.85
C TYR A 31 -12.16 5.04 -7.02
N PRO A 32 -12.65 5.29 -8.26
CA PRO A 32 -14.06 5.61 -8.47
C PRO A 32 -15.02 4.53 -7.95
N GLU A 33 -14.63 3.26 -8.12
CA GLU A 33 -15.42 2.08 -7.76
C GLU A 33 -14.61 1.17 -6.83
N VAL A 34 -15.29 0.40 -5.99
CA VAL A 34 -14.65 -0.68 -5.22
C VAL A 34 -14.65 -1.90 -6.10
N SER A 35 -13.52 -2.16 -6.74
CA SER A 35 -13.40 -3.19 -7.76
C SER A 35 -12.25 -4.14 -7.50
N SER A 36 -12.30 -5.31 -8.13
CA SER A 36 -11.17 -6.22 -8.18
C SER A 36 -10.03 -5.66 -9.04
N THR A 37 -8.80 -6.14 -8.81
CA THR A 37 -7.63 -5.77 -9.63
C THR A 37 -7.82 -6.20 -11.08
N LEU A 38 -8.39 -7.40 -11.29
CA LEU A 38 -8.71 -7.92 -12.60
C LEU A 38 -9.68 -7.01 -13.36
N ARG A 39 -10.77 -6.57 -12.72
CA ARG A 39 -11.74 -5.65 -13.33
C ARG A 39 -11.09 -4.36 -13.80
N ARG A 40 -10.18 -3.78 -13.00
CA ARG A 40 -9.45 -2.55 -13.39
C ARG A 40 -8.56 -2.77 -14.60
N LYS A 41 -7.78 -3.85 -14.63
CA LYS A 41 -6.90 -4.14 -15.77
C LYS A 41 -7.69 -4.42 -17.04
N CYS A 42 -8.76 -5.21 -16.97
CA CYS A 42 -9.66 -5.42 -18.10
C CYS A 42 -10.26 -4.11 -18.62
N GLY A 43 -10.68 -3.20 -17.72
CA GLY A 43 -11.17 -1.88 -18.11
C GLY A 43 -10.11 -1.02 -18.80
N GLN A 44 -8.86 -1.08 -18.34
CA GLN A 44 -7.74 -0.38 -18.97
C GLN A 44 -7.44 -0.93 -20.37
N TRP A 45 -7.40 -2.25 -20.51
CA TRP A 45 -7.14 -2.92 -21.80
C TRP A 45 -8.22 -2.61 -22.84
N ARG A 46 -9.50 -2.63 -22.43
CA ARG A 46 -10.61 -2.23 -23.30
C ARG A 46 -10.46 -0.80 -23.80
N ARG A 47 -10.07 0.14 -22.94
CA ARG A 47 -9.81 1.54 -23.34
C ARG A 47 -8.63 1.68 -24.30
N GLN A 48 -7.69 0.74 -24.27
CA GLN A 48 -6.54 0.69 -25.18
C GLN A 48 -6.83 -0.07 -26.49
N GLY A 49 -8.07 -0.53 -26.70
CA GLY A 49 -8.45 -1.30 -27.88
C GLY A 49 -7.78 -2.68 -27.96
N GLN A 50 -7.28 -3.20 -26.83
CA GLN A 50 -6.63 -4.51 -26.80
C GLN A 50 -7.67 -5.63 -26.83
N ASP A 51 -7.36 -6.69 -27.59
CA ASP A 51 -8.19 -7.88 -27.70
C ASP A 51 -8.15 -8.68 -26.39
N LEU A 52 -9.29 -8.82 -25.74
CA LEU A 52 -9.44 -9.59 -24.49
C LEU A 52 -9.17 -11.07 -24.70
N ASN A 53 -9.28 -11.60 -25.93
CA ASN A 53 -8.87 -12.98 -26.20
C ASN A 53 -7.36 -13.17 -26.02
N LYS A 54 -6.55 -12.15 -26.33
CA LYS A 54 -5.10 -12.18 -26.05
C LYS A 54 -4.79 -12.13 -24.56
N LEU A 55 -5.67 -11.55 -23.73
CA LEU A 55 -5.54 -11.60 -22.27
C LEU A 55 -5.62 -13.06 -21.80
N GLN A 56 -6.63 -13.79 -22.28
CA GLN A 56 -6.78 -15.22 -22.02
C GLN A 56 -5.49 -16.01 -22.34
N ASP A 57 -4.86 -15.70 -23.47
CA ASP A 57 -3.61 -16.35 -23.91
C ASP A 57 -2.41 -16.01 -23.01
N VAL A 58 -2.24 -14.74 -22.64
CA VAL A 58 -1.14 -14.30 -21.74
C VAL A 58 -1.22 -15.00 -20.38
N LEU A 59 -2.43 -15.16 -19.86
CA LEU A 59 -2.64 -15.79 -18.56
C LEU A 59 -2.47 -17.30 -18.61
N THR A 60 -2.92 -17.90 -19.71
CA THR A 60 -2.66 -19.30 -20.01
C THR A 60 -1.17 -19.55 -19.97
N ASP A 61 -0.37 -18.64 -20.51
CA ASP A 61 1.08 -18.74 -20.50
C ASP A 61 1.70 -18.53 -19.11
N ILE A 62 1.25 -17.54 -18.33
CA ILE A 62 1.68 -17.33 -16.93
C ILE A 62 1.39 -18.57 -16.08
N ALA A 63 0.19 -19.14 -16.21
CA ALA A 63 -0.22 -20.33 -15.50
C ALA A 63 0.66 -21.55 -15.84
N LYS A 64 1.03 -21.70 -17.12
CA LYS A 64 1.96 -22.74 -17.58
C LYS A 64 3.38 -22.57 -17.04
N ARG A 65 3.86 -21.33 -16.89
CA ARG A 65 5.21 -21.03 -16.37
C ARG A 65 5.36 -21.29 -14.87
N HIS A 66 4.28 -21.14 -14.10
CA HIS A 66 4.26 -21.46 -12.66
C HIS A 66 4.11 -22.97 -12.35
N ASP A 67 3.81 -23.81 -13.35
CA ASP A 67 3.91 -25.26 -13.24
C ASP A 67 5.40 -25.68 -13.38
N ASN A 68 6.07 -25.93 -12.26
CA ASN A 68 7.47 -26.37 -12.19
C ASN A 68 7.71 -27.69 -12.98
N PRO A 69 8.67 -27.74 -13.92
CA PRO A 69 8.97 -28.96 -14.69
C PRO A 69 9.49 -30.14 -13.86
N ASP A 70 10.02 -29.95 -12.65
CA ASP A 70 10.52 -31.05 -11.80
C ASP A 70 9.43 -31.76 -10.98
N ALA A 71 8.22 -31.20 -10.90
CA ALA A 71 7.07 -31.82 -10.23
C ALA A 71 6.44 -33.00 -11.03
N ARG A 72 7.03 -33.35 -12.19
CA ARG A 72 6.48 -34.28 -13.19
C ARG A 72 6.34 -35.74 -12.75
N LYS A 73 6.88 -36.16 -11.60
CA LYS A 73 6.92 -37.60 -11.24
C LYS A 73 5.74 -38.09 -10.39
N THR A 74 4.90 -37.23 -9.82
CA THR A 74 3.76 -37.69 -9.00
C THR A 74 2.48 -36.85 -9.19
N ARG A 75 1.59 -37.32 -10.07
CA ARG A 75 0.11 -37.24 -10.03
C ARG A 75 -0.64 -35.89 -10.22
N LYS A 76 -1.80 -36.07 -10.90
CA LYS A 76 -3.02 -35.23 -11.09
C LYS A 76 -3.00 -34.12 -12.18
N PRO A 77 -4.11 -33.94 -12.92
CA PRO A 77 -4.21 -32.90 -13.95
C PRO A 77 -4.24 -31.49 -13.34
N ARG A 78 -3.51 -30.56 -13.99
CA ARG A 78 -3.98 -29.23 -14.45
C ARG A 78 -4.14 -28.08 -13.42
N ARG A 79 -3.07 -27.62 -12.76
CA ARG A 79 -3.09 -26.29 -12.09
C ARG A 79 -3.25 -25.14 -13.10
N SER A 80 -2.62 -25.26 -14.27
CA SER A 80 -2.67 -24.25 -15.33
C SER A 80 -4.03 -24.14 -16.05
N GLU A 81 -4.79 -25.23 -16.26
CA GLU A 81 -6.14 -25.12 -16.83
C GLU A 81 -7.20 -24.70 -15.78
N GLN A 82 -7.00 -25.07 -14.51
CA GLN A 82 -7.79 -24.53 -13.39
C GLN A 82 -7.62 -23.00 -13.31
N PHE A 83 -6.40 -22.49 -13.52
CA PHE A 83 -6.11 -21.05 -13.50
C PHE A 83 -6.94 -20.28 -14.54
N ILE A 84 -6.95 -20.71 -15.80
CA ILE A 84 -7.67 -20.03 -16.91
C ILE A 84 -9.18 -20.08 -16.68
N HIS A 85 -9.71 -21.19 -16.20
CA HIS A 85 -11.14 -21.36 -15.93
C HIS A 85 -11.63 -20.54 -14.73
N VAL A 86 -10.81 -20.41 -13.68
CA VAL A 86 -11.11 -19.64 -12.48
C VAL A 86 -11.06 -18.12 -12.75
N TRP A 87 -10.18 -17.68 -13.66
CA TRP A 87 -10.01 -16.28 -14.03
C TRP A 87 -11.02 -15.74 -15.05
N SER A 88 -11.49 -16.59 -15.96
CA SER A 88 -12.36 -16.19 -17.10
C SER A 88 -13.85 -16.02 -16.74
N GLY A 89 -14.23 -16.08 -15.47
CA GLY A 89 -15.62 -15.87 -15.04
C GLY A 89 -16.56 -17.04 -15.35
N GLY A 90 -16.05 -18.20 -15.77
CA GLY A 90 -16.86 -19.38 -16.11
C GLY A 90 -17.30 -20.23 -14.90
N TYR A 91 -16.75 -19.99 -13.71
CA TYR A 91 -17.18 -20.65 -12.49
C TYR A 91 -18.09 -19.74 -11.68
N ASP A 92 -19.30 -20.22 -11.45
CA ASP A 92 -20.13 -19.81 -10.32
C ASP A 92 -19.25 -19.89 -9.05
N PRO A 93 -18.98 -18.77 -8.36
CA PRO A 93 -18.16 -18.77 -7.14
C PRO A 93 -18.74 -19.63 -6.02
N THR A 94 -20.03 -19.98 -6.08
CA THR A 94 -20.60 -20.98 -5.17
C THR A 94 -20.12 -22.41 -5.46
N GLN A 95 -19.43 -22.64 -6.58
CA GLN A 95 -18.93 -23.95 -7.03
C GLN A 95 -17.41 -24.10 -6.92
N MET A 96 -16.69 -23.11 -6.39
CA MET A 96 -15.24 -23.22 -6.19
C MET A 96 -14.92 -24.19 -5.05
N SER A 97 -13.97 -25.10 -5.27
CA SER A 97 -13.43 -25.92 -4.19
C SER A 97 -12.55 -25.06 -3.27
N GLU A 98 -12.41 -25.48 -2.02
CA GLU A 98 -11.57 -24.83 -1.01
C GLU A 98 -10.12 -24.62 -1.52
N SER A 99 -9.54 -25.63 -2.16
CA SER A 99 -8.20 -25.53 -2.75
C SER A 99 -8.08 -24.50 -3.89
N GLN A 100 -9.16 -24.24 -4.63
CA GLN A 100 -9.17 -23.21 -5.68
C GLN A 100 -9.27 -21.81 -5.07
N VAL A 101 -10.04 -21.66 -3.99
CA VAL A 101 -10.10 -20.41 -3.22
C VAL A 101 -8.73 -20.10 -2.64
N GLU A 102 -8.08 -21.07 -1.98
CA GLU A 102 -6.72 -20.93 -1.45
C GLU A 102 -5.72 -20.51 -2.52
N LEU A 103 -5.71 -21.19 -3.67
CA LEU A 103 -4.86 -20.84 -4.80
C LEU A 103 -5.10 -19.40 -5.27
N MET A 104 -6.35 -18.95 -5.40
CA MET A 104 -6.64 -17.57 -5.78
C MET A 104 -6.16 -16.56 -4.75
N CYS A 105 -6.29 -16.87 -3.46
CA CYS A 105 -5.82 -16.03 -2.37
C CYS A 105 -4.30 -15.91 -2.42
N GLU A 106 -3.59 -17.04 -2.60
CA GLU A 106 -2.13 -17.07 -2.78
C GLU A 106 -1.72 -16.23 -3.98
N LEU A 107 -2.34 -16.43 -5.14
CA LEU A 107 -2.01 -15.68 -6.35
C LEU A 107 -2.21 -14.16 -6.17
N GLN A 108 -3.32 -13.75 -5.55
CA GLN A 108 -3.54 -12.33 -5.23
C GLN A 108 -2.46 -11.80 -4.27
N HIS A 109 -2.07 -12.61 -3.28
CA HIS A 109 -0.99 -12.29 -2.37
C HIS A 109 0.37 -12.17 -3.08
N TRP A 110 0.60 -12.90 -4.17
CA TRP A 110 1.74 -12.76 -5.08
C TRP A 110 1.59 -11.62 -6.12
N GLY A 111 0.54 -10.80 -6.01
CA GLY A 111 0.30 -9.64 -6.88
C GLY A 111 -0.35 -9.97 -8.22
N ALA A 112 -0.84 -11.19 -8.41
CA ALA A 112 -1.66 -11.51 -9.57
C ALA A 112 -2.95 -10.69 -9.52
N ASP A 113 -3.42 -10.23 -10.68
CA ASP A 113 -4.78 -9.70 -10.73
C ASP A 113 -5.73 -10.86 -10.51
N THR A 114 -6.74 -10.67 -9.68
CA THR A 114 -7.77 -11.67 -9.47
C THR A 114 -9.10 -10.95 -9.39
N ASN A 115 -10.19 -11.72 -9.46
CA ASN A 115 -11.52 -11.17 -9.19
C ASN A 115 -11.86 -11.12 -7.69
N LEU A 116 -10.88 -11.34 -6.80
CA LEU A 116 -11.10 -11.22 -5.36
C LEU A 116 -11.00 -9.76 -4.94
N ILE A 117 -11.89 -9.37 -4.04
CA ILE A 117 -11.80 -8.15 -3.28
C ILE A 117 -11.61 -8.52 -1.83
N ASP A 118 -10.51 -8.02 -1.27
CA ASP A 118 -10.10 -8.31 0.10
C ASP A 118 -10.72 -7.29 1.06
N PHE A 119 -11.47 -7.81 2.03
CA PHE A 119 -12.04 -7.09 3.16
C PHE A 119 -11.45 -7.62 4.48
N THR A 120 -11.73 -6.94 5.57
CA THR A 120 -11.34 -7.33 6.92
C THR A 120 -12.49 -7.13 7.89
N ARG A 121 -12.53 -7.93 8.95
CA ARG A 121 -13.42 -7.71 10.11
C ARG A 121 -12.88 -6.66 11.08
N SER A 122 -11.61 -6.31 10.97
CA SER A 122 -10.97 -5.31 11.83
C SER A 122 -11.03 -3.92 11.21
N LEU A 123 -11.73 -3.01 11.89
CA LEU A 123 -11.74 -1.59 11.51
C LEU A 123 -10.32 -1.01 11.52
N ASP A 124 -9.49 -1.37 12.49
CA ASP A 124 -8.13 -0.84 12.63
C ASP A 124 -7.23 -1.25 11.46
N VAL A 125 -7.38 -2.49 10.99
CA VAL A 125 -6.69 -2.97 9.79
C VAL A 125 -7.14 -2.20 8.55
N ALA A 126 -8.44 -1.92 8.41
CA ALA A 126 -8.94 -1.09 7.32
C ALA A 126 -8.45 0.36 7.41
N ILE A 127 -8.39 0.95 8.62
CA ILE A 127 -7.82 2.29 8.82
C ILE A 127 -6.34 2.30 8.41
N TYR A 128 -5.57 1.29 8.83
CA TYR A 128 -4.17 1.14 8.45
C TYR A 128 -4.00 1.15 6.93
N PHE A 129 -4.76 0.32 6.20
CA PHE A 129 -4.67 0.25 4.74
C PHE A 129 -5.13 1.54 4.04
N ALA A 130 -6.07 2.27 4.65
CA ALA A 130 -6.44 3.61 4.17
C ALA A 130 -5.28 4.62 4.33
N CYS A 131 -4.30 4.35 5.21
CA CYS A 131 -3.23 5.28 5.55
C CYS A 131 -1.85 4.95 4.94
N GLU A 132 -1.43 3.68 4.86
CA GLU A 132 -0.03 3.28 4.71
C GLU A 132 0.68 3.70 3.40
N GLU A 133 0.06 3.56 2.23
CA GLU A 133 0.82 3.64 0.96
C GLU A 133 0.94 5.06 0.38
N THR A 134 -0.02 5.94 0.66
CA THR A 134 -0.07 7.30 0.11
C THR A 134 -0.48 8.28 1.20
N TRP A 135 0.45 8.50 2.14
CA TRP A 135 0.22 9.34 3.32
C TRP A 135 -0.18 10.79 2.97
N HIS A 136 0.26 11.32 1.82
CA HIS A 136 -0.08 12.68 1.39
C HIS A 136 -1.42 12.79 0.64
N ARG A 137 -2.02 11.67 0.21
CA ARG A 137 -3.30 11.66 -0.51
C ARG A 137 -4.42 11.26 0.43
N ASN A 138 -5.65 11.65 0.10
CA ASN A 138 -6.81 11.15 0.83
C ASN A 138 -6.97 9.65 0.56
N GLY A 139 -7.23 8.89 1.62
CA GLY A 139 -7.66 7.51 1.54
C GLY A 139 -9.15 7.40 1.84
N ARG A 140 -9.65 6.18 1.88
CA ARG A 140 -11.01 5.90 2.32
C ARG A 140 -11.14 4.57 3.05
N ILE A 141 -12.14 4.51 3.92
CA ILE A 141 -12.65 3.30 4.53
C ILE A 141 -13.98 2.99 3.86
N ILE A 142 -14.08 1.79 3.32
CA ILE A 142 -15.29 1.25 2.69
C ILE A 142 -15.92 0.28 3.68
N VAL A 143 -17.23 0.37 3.83
CA VAL A 143 -18.02 -0.54 4.65
C VAL A 143 -19.08 -1.20 3.78
N VAL A 144 -19.23 -2.51 3.93
CA VAL A 144 -20.31 -3.30 3.32
C VAL A 144 -21.03 -4.09 4.40
N GLN A 145 -22.32 -4.36 4.20
CA GLN A 145 -23.06 -5.27 5.07
C GLN A 145 -22.72 -6.71 4.66
N GLU A 146 -22.32 -7.54 5.61
CA GLU A 146 -21.81 -8.88 5.29
C GLU A 146 -22.87 -9.76 4.63
N HIS A 147 -24.15 -9.60 5.02
CA HIS A 147 -25.25 -10.37 4.47
C HIS A 147 -25.54 -10.08 2.99
N ASP A 148 -25.28 -8.86 2.51
CA ASP A 148 -25.44 -8.49 1.08
C ASP A 148 -24.48 -9.28 0.18
N TRP A 149 -23.37 -9.77 0.75
CA TRP A 149 -22.29 -10.44 0.02
C TRP A 149 -22.14 -11.91 0.39
N ALA A 150 -23.04 -12.47 1.21
CA ALA A 150 -22.93 -13.82 1.73
C ALA A 150 -22.81 -14.89 0.63
N ALA A 151 -23.55 -14.73 -0.48
CA ALA A 151 -23.50 -15.67 -1.62
C ALA A 151 -22.17 -15.62 -2.41
N TRP A 152 -21.40 -14.54 -2.27
CA TRP A 152 -20.15 -14.28 -3.01
C TRP A 152 -18.93 -14.25 -2.10
N ARG A 153 -19.12 -14.56 -0.81
CA ARG A 153 -18.06 -14.65 0.19
C ARG A 153 -17.34 -15.98 0.03
N LEU A 154 -16.02 -15.92 0.11
CA LEU A 154 -15.17 -17.10 0.08
C LEU A 154 -14.52 -17.28 1.45
N ASP A 155 -14.86 -18.39 2.10
CA ASP A 155 -14.24 -18.79 3.36
C ASP A 155 -12.97 -19.58 3.07
N ALA A 156 -11.84 -18.88 3.00
CA ALA A 156 -10.54 -19.53 3.05
C ALA A 156 -10.30 -20.00 4.49
N LYS A 157 -10.36 -21.31 4.75
CA LYS A 157 -10.29 -21.83 6.13
C LYS A 157 -8.98 -21.54 6.84
N SER A 158 -7.92 -21.24 6.12
CA SER A 158 -6.72 -20.51 6.55
C SER A 158 -5.72 -20.64 5.41
N PRO A 159 -5.51 -19.63 4.54
CA PRO A 159 -4.42 -19.71 3.58
C PRO A 159 -3.14 -19.91 4.40
N SER A 160 -2.35 -20.95 4.09
CA SER A 160 -1.20 -21.41 4.88
C SER A 160 -0.12 -20.36 5.13
N HIS A 161 -0.25 -19.18 4.50
CA HIS A 161 0.69 -18.07 4.56
C HIS A 161 0.07 -16.74 4.95
N ARG A 162 -1.23 -16.69 5.28
CA ARG A 162 -1.88 -15.41 5.56
C ARG A 162 -1.84 -15.04 7.04
N VAL A 163 -1.54 -13.78 7.28
CA VAL A 163 -1.39 -13.21 8.63
C VAL A 163 -2.75 -13.11 9.32
N GLU A 164 -2.95 -13.89 10.37
CA GLU A 164 -4.17 -13.93 11.19
C GLU A 164 -4.62 -12.53 11.66
N ALA A 165 -3.65 -11.64 11.93
CA ALA A 165 -3.88 -10.25 12.32
C ALA A 165 -4.70 -9.44 11.30
N GLN A 166 -4.70 -9.82 10.01
CA GLN A 166 -5.47 -9.11 8.98
C GLN A 166 -6.98 -9.41 9.04
N GLN A 167 -7.41 -10.47 9.74
CA GLN A 167 -8.82 -10.87 9.90
C GLN A 167 -9.63 -10.84 8.59
N SER A 168 -9.04 -11.38 7.53
CA SER A 168 -9.49 -11.08 6.19
C SER A 168 -10.69 -11.90 5.73
N VAL A 169 -11.48 -11.31 4.84
CA VAL A 169 -12.67 -11.90 4.23
C VAL A 169 -12.63 -11.57 2.74
N PHE A 170 -12.66 -12.60 1.89
CA PHE A 170 -12.63 -12.41 0.45
C PHE A 170 -14.04 -12.42 -0.13
N ILE A 171 -14.32 -11.48 -1.00
CA ILE A 171 -15.54 -11.41 -1.79
C ILE A 171 -15.17 -11.52 -3.27
N ARG A 172 -15.88 -12.35 -4.02
CA ARG A 172 -15.71 -12.50 -5.48
C ARG A 172 -17.00 -12.07 -6.19
N PRO A 173 -17.24 -10.76 -6.37
CA PRO A 173 -18.46 -10.31 -7.06
C PRO A 173 -18.45 -10.76 -8.52
N PRO A 174 -19.62 -11.07 -9.13
CA PRO A 174 -19.70 -11.62 -10.49
C PRO A 174 -19.04 -10.73 -11.54
N ASP A 175 -19.22 -9.42 -11.41
CA ASP A 175 -18.72 -8.41 -12.34
C ASP A 175 -17.42 -7.75 -11.87
N GLY A 176 -16.88 -8.17 -10.72
CA GLY A 176 -15.70 -7.55 -10.13
C GLY A 176 -15.97 -6.25 -9.39
N LEU A 177 -17.24 -5.91 -9.10
CA LEU A 177 -17.63 -4.68 -8.40
C LEU A 177 -18.34 -4.97 -7.08
N VAL A 178 -18.04 -4.14 -6.08
CA VAL A 178 -18.75 -4.10 -4.81
C VAL A 178 -19.36 -2.72 -4.62
N THR A 179 -20.65 -2.68 -4.32
CA THR A 179 -21.33 -1.44 -3.93
C THR A 179 -21.13 -1.20 -2.43
N PRO A 180 -20.48 -0.10 -2.02
CA PRO A 180 -20.33 0.23 -0.61
C PRO A 180 -21.66 0.59 0.03
N TRP A 181 -21.88 0.13 1.26
CA TRP A 181 -22.98 0.60 2.09
C TRP A 181 -22.69 1.99 2.68
N ARG A 182 -21.45 2.20 3.11
CA ARG A 182 -20.90 3.48 3.59
C ARG A 182 -19.46 3.66 3.12
N GLN A 183 -19.03 4.92 3.02
CA GLN A 183 -17.63 5.28 2.76
C GLN A 183 -17.24 6.46 3.65
N PHE A 184 -16.02 6.42 4.16
CA PHE A 184 -15.45 7.47 5.01
C PHE A 184 -14.12 7.90 4.44
N GLN A 185 -13.96 9.20 4.21
CA GLN A 185 -12.70 9.73 3.71
C GLN A 185 -11.70 9.90 4.87
N VAL A 186 -10.45 9.48 4.65
CA VAL A 186 -9.34 9.74 5.55
C VAL A 186 -8.46 10.83 4.92
N GLU A 187 -8.46 12.02 5.52
CA GLU A 187 -7.67 13.14 5.00
C GLU A 187 -6.17 12.82 5.05
N GLY A 188 -5.46 13.07 3.95
CA GLY A 188 -4.02 12.77 3.85
C GLY A 188 -3.20 13.35 5.01
N ARG A 189 -3.44 14.62 5.36
CA ARG A 189 -2.75 15.30 6.47
C ARG A 189 -2.91 14.65 7.85
N LYS A 190 -3.89 13.76 8.03
CA LYS A 190 -4.16 13.06 9.29
C LYS A 190 -3.57 11.64 9.32
N LYS A 191 -3.22 11.06 8.16
CA LYS A 191 -2.79 9.66 8.04
C LYS A 191 -1.55 9.34 8.87
N GLU A 192 -0.58 10.25 8.94
CA GLU A 192 0.64 10.03 9.72
C GLU A 192 0.33 9.90 11.22
N ALA A 193 -0.44 10.83 11.79
CA ALA A 193 -0.86 10.78 13.18
C ALA A 193 -1.67 9.51 13.48
N ILE A 194 -2.56 9.12 12.58
CA ILE A 194 -3.34 7.88 12.69
C ILE A 194 -2.43 6.65 12.72
N LEU A 195 -1.43 6.57 11.84
CA LEU A 195 -0.47 5.45 11.81
C LEU A 195 0.38 5.40 13.10
N GLU A 196 0.81 6.56 13.60
CA GLU A 196 1.52 6.66 14.88
C GLU A 196 0.64 6.14 16.04
N GLU A 197 -0.63 6.57 16.11
CA GLU A 197 -1.60 6.09 17.11
C GLU A 197 -1.87 4.58 16.99
N LEU A 198 -2.01 4.03 15.78
CA LEU A 198 -2.18 2.59 15.53
C LEU A 198 -0.97 1.77 15.99
N SER A 199 0.24 2.31 15.84
CA SER A 199 1.47 1.66 16.29
C SER A 199 1.62 1.62 17.81
N GLY A 200 0.95 2.53 18.53
CA GLY A 200 0.98 2.64 19.98
C GLY A 200 -0.10 1.81 20.70
N LEU A 201 -0.94 1.08 19.97
CA LEU A 201 -1.96 0.21 20.58
C LEU A 201 -1.32 -0.95 21.34
N ALA A 202 -2.04 -1.52 22.31
CA ALA A 202 -1.61 -2.72 23.04
C ALA A 202 -1.26 -3.89 22.11
N ASN A 203 -1.98 -4.00 20.98
CA ASN A 203 -1.66 -4.87 19.85
C ASN A 203 -1.37 -3.97 18.63
N PRO A 204 -0.10 -3.61 18.38
CA PRO A 204 0.26 -2.66 17.32
C PRO A 204 -0.16 -3.11 15.92
N ILE A 205 -0.79 -2.21 15.16
CA ILE A 205 -1.11 -2.43 13.74
C ILE A 205 -0.04 -1.73 12.89
N THR A 206 0.89 -2.50 12.35
CA THR A 206 2.10 -2.03 11.67
C THR A 206 2.41 -2.93 10.46
N THR A 207 3.29 -2.49 9.56
CA THR A 207 3.73 -3.35 8.44
C THR A 207 4.29 -4.69 8.93
N PRO A 208 5.19 -4.75 9.93
CA PRO A 208 5.69 -6.04 10.42
C PRO A 208 4.61 -6.92 11.04
N THR A 209 3.61 -6.36 11.73
CA THR A 209 2.55 -7.16 12.36
C THR A 209 1.50 -7.63 11.35
N LEU A 210 1.27 -6.88 10.26
CA LEU A 210 0.35 -7.25 9.19
C LEU A 210 0.97 -8.06 8.07
N TYR A 211 2.29 -8.01 7.89
CA TYR A 211 3.01 -8.72 6.84
C TYR A 211 4.22 -9.46 7.43
N ASN A 212 3.96 -10.37 8.36
CA ASN A 212 4.99 -11.18 9.02
C ASN A 212 5.40 -12.43 8.20
N ASP A 213 5.00 -12.50 6.93
CA ASP A 213 5.31 -13.58 6.00
C ASP A 213 6.49 -13.23 5.07
N LEU A 214 6.94 -14.21 4.28
CA LEU A 214 8.04 -14.05 3.32
C LEU A 214 7.76 -12.95 2.29
N GLN A 215 6.50 -12.73 1.94
CA GLN A 215 6.11 -11.72 0.97
C GLN A 215 6.10 -10.31 1.55
N GLY A 216 5.70 -10.18 2.82
CA GLY A 216 6.00 -9.01 3.63
C GLY A 216 7.47 -8.68 3.60
N TYR A 217 8.31 -9.68 3.84
CA TYR A 217 9.76 -9.52 3.76
C TYR A 217 10.25 -9.12 2.35
N ILE A 218 9.78 -9.77 1.27
CA ILE A 218 10.16 -9.43 -0.11
C ILE A 218 9.69 -8.02 -0.47
N ARG A 219 8.46 -7.66 -0.13
CA ARG A 219 7.89 -6.33 -0.38
C ARG A 219 8.67 -5.26 0.36
N LEU A 220 8.97 -5.50 1.64
CA LEU A 220 9.82 -4.63 2.45
C LEU A 220 11.22 -4.52 1.85
N SER A 221 11.80 -5.63 1.41
CA SER A 221 13.12 -5.69 0.79
C SER A 221 13.17 -4.94 -0.54
N LYS A 222 12.16 -5.09 -1.40
CA LYS A 222 12.06 -4.36 -2.68
C LYS A 222 11.89 -2.86 -2.45
N ARG A 223 10.97 -2.47 -1.56
CA ARG A 223 10.81 -1.05 -1.18
C ARG A 223 12.10 -0.50 -0.58
N TYR A 224 12.80 -1.31 0.21
CA TYR A 224 14.08 -0.93 0.78
C TYR A 224 15.13 -0.71 -0.30
N VAL A 225 15.32 -1.65 -1.23
CA VAL A 225 16.28 -1.54 -2.34
C VAL A 225 15.97 -0.32 -3.21
N GLU A 226 14.73 -0.19 -3.70
CA GLU A 226 14.34 0.97 -4.53
C GLU A 226 14.50 2.29 -3.76
N GLY A 227 14.14 2.31 -2.49
CA GLY A 227 14.32 3.46 -1.62
C GLY A 227 15.79 3.82 -1.39
N MET A 228 16.66 2.81 -1.26
CA MET A 228 18.10 3.00 -1.10
C MET A 228 18.73 3.49 -2.40
N ASP A 229 18.29 3.03 -3.56
CA ASP A 229 18.74 3.55 -4.86
C ASP A 229 18.44 5.05 -4.98
N TYR A 230 17.20 5.45 -4.63
CA TYR A 230 16.83 6.86 -4.58
C TYR A 230 17.61 7.65 -3.53
N TYR A 231 17.86 7.06 -2.36
CA TYR A 231 18.64 7.70 -1.30
C TYR A 231 20.09 7.95 -1.75
N HIS A 232 20.74 6.94 -2.33
CA HIS A 232 22.10 7.05 -2.85
C HIS A 232 22.19 8.07 -3.97
N ALA A 233 21.26 8.06 -4.93
CA ALA A 233 21.21 9.08 -5.98
C ALA A 233 21.07 10.50 -5.39
N GLY A 234 20.18 10.68 -4.42
CA GLY A 234 19.98 11.96 -3.74
C GLY A 234 21.20 12.45 -2.97
N VAL A 235 21.89 11.56 -2.26
CA VAL A 235 23.14 11.88 -1.56
C VAL A 235 24.27 12.20 -2.53
N SER A 236 24.39 11.47 -3.64
CA SER A 236 25.39 11.75 -4.68
C SER A 236 25.21 13.16 -5.25
N TRP A 237 23.97 13.56 -5.60
CA TRP A 237 23.70 14.92 -6.06
C TRP A 237 24.02 15.99 -5.01
N LEU A 238 23.76 15.74 -3.73
CA LEU A 238 24.15 16.66 -2.66
C LEU A 238 25.67 16.81 -2.53
N VAL A 239 26.41 15.70 -2.59
CA VAL A 239 27.87 15.71 -2.52
C VAL A 239 28.47 16.46 -3.73
N GLU A 240 27.92 16.24 -4.93
CA GLU A 240 28.33 17.00 -6.13
C GLU A 240 28.06 18.49 -5.97
N TYR A 241 26.87 18.86 -5.46
CA TYR A 241 26.54 20.24 -5.14
C TYR A 241 27.53 20.86 -4.14
N GLU A 242 27.87 20.16 -3.06
CA GLU A 242 28.81 20.65 -2.04
C GLU A 242 30.23 20.84 -2.59
N ASN A 243 30.64 20.01 -3.54
CA ASN A 243 31.99 20.05 -4.14
C ASN A 243 32.15 21.07 -5.26
N GLN A 244 31.07 21.58 -5.85
CA GLN A 244 31.19 22.65 -6.85
C GLN A 244 31.60 23.97 -6.19
N LEU A 245 32.60 24.65 -6.76
CA LEU A 245 33.08 25.94 -6.27
C LEU A 245 32.40 27.15 -6.94
N ASP A 246 31.82 26.96 -8.13
CA ASP A 246 31.19 28.04 -8.91
C ASP A 246 29.66 28.11 -8.75
N SER A 247 29.12 29.33 -8.74
CA SER A 247 27.69 29.65 -8.48
C SER A 247 26.82 29.66 -9.75
N GLY A 248 26.98 28.64 -10.61
CA GLY A 248 26.24 28.51 -11.87
C GLY A 248 24.82 27.94 -11.73
N SER A 249 24.05 28.02 -12.83
CA SER A 249 22.72 27.39 -13.00
C SER A 249 22.69 25.91 -12.62
N ASP A 250 23.83 25.23 -12.80
CA ASP A 250 23.99 23.79 -12.58
C ASP A 250 23.82 23.41 -11.11
N ARG A 251 24.15 24.30 -10.17
CA ARG A 251 23.97 24.06 -8.73
C ARG A 251 22.51 23.93 -8.34
N GLN A 252 21.66 24.79 -8.90
CA GLN A 252 20.23 24.77 -8.59
C GLN A 252 19.58 23.50 -9.14
N GLU A 253 19.93 23.11 -10.36
CA GLU A 253 19.45 21.85 -10.95
C GLU A 253 19.90 20.63 -10.13
N MET A 254 21.14 20.59 -9.65
CA MET A 254 21.65 19.52 -8.78
C MET A 254 20.86 19.44 -7.47
N LEU A 255 20.57 20.57 -6.83
CA LEU A 255 19.73 20.59 -5.63
C LEU A 255 18.31 20.09 -5.89
N GLU A 256 17.71 20.48 -7.01
CA GLU A 256 16.37 20.03 -7.38
C GLU A 256 16.34 18.51 -7.61
N ARG A 257 17.35 17.96 -8.30
CA ARG A 257 17.51 16.51 -8.50
C ARG A 257 17.76 15.78 -7.19
N ALA A 258 18.56 16.35 -6.28
CA ALA A 258 18.80 15.82 -4.95
C ALA A 258 17.49 15.75 -4.14
N ILE A 259 16.75 16.86 -4.07
CA ILE A 259 15.47 16.95 -3.36
C ILE A 259 14.48 15.94 -3.94
N GLU A 260 14.33 15.86 -5.25
CA GLU A 260 13.38 14.92 -5.87
C GLU A 260 13.74 13.47 -5.56
N SER A 261 15.02 13.11 -5.66
CA SER A 261 15.50 11.76 -5.34
C SER A 261 15.30 11.42 -3.86
N LEU A 262 15.65 12.34 -2.94
CA LEU A 262 15.46 12.15 -1.50
C LEU A 262 13.98 12.12 -1.11
N ARG A 263 13.09 12.83 -1.82
CA ARG A 263 11.64 12.72 -1.63
C ARG A 263 11.14 11.34 -2.01
N LYS A 264 11.57 10.80 -3.16
CA LYS A 264 11.25 9.41 -3.55
C LYS A 264 11.80 8.43 -2.52
N ALA A 265 13.04 8.61 -2.07
CA ALA A 265 13.60 7.81 -1.00
C ALA A 265 12.73 7.87 0.27
N ALA A 266 12.25 9.06 0.67
CA ALA A 266 11.38 9.23 1.82
C ALA A 266 9.99 8.60 1.63
N GLU A 267 9.48 8.45 0.41
CA GLU A 267 8.25 7.69 0.15
C GLU A 267 8.44 6.19 0.41
N HIS A 268 9.61 5.66 0.05
CA HIS A 268 9.95 4.24 0.18
C HIS A 268 10.49 3.88 1.57
N LEU A 269 11.24 4.77 2.20
CA LEU A 269 12.00 4.58 3.44
C LEU A 269 11.55 5.57 4.52
N HIS A 270 10.26 5.91 4.59
CA HIS A 270 9.73 6.93 5.51
C HIS A 270 10.02 6.63 6.99
N TRP A 271 10.40 5.40 7.35
CA TRP A 271 10.79 4.97 8.69
C TRP A 271 12.29 5.10 8.99
N ILE A 272 13.13 5.49 8.02
CA ILE A 272 14.57 5.66 8.21
C ILE A 272 14.88 7.14 8.46
N GLY A 273 15.24 7.48 9.69
CA GLY A 273 15.53 8.86 10.09
C GLY A 273 16.61 9.55 9.25
N GLY A 274 17.64 8.80 8.82
CA GLY A 274 18.73 9.34 7.98
C GLY A 274 18.29 9.85 6.61
N VAL A 275 17.21 9.31 6.03
CA VAL A 275 16.64 9.80 4.77
C VAL A 275 16.05 11.20 4.96
N TRP A 276 15.32 11.40 6.06
CA TRP A 276 14.73 12.69 6.41
C TRP A 276 15.78 13.73 6.79
N ASP A 277 16.87 13.33 7.44
CA ASP A 277 18.01 14.21 7.75
C ASP A 277 18.66 14.75 6.46
N ARG A 278 18.96 13.88 5.50
CA ARG A 278 19.51 14.30 4.19
C ARG A 278 18.54 15.16 3.40
N LEU A 279 17.25 14.83 3.42
CA LEU A 279 16.23 15.66 2.78
C LEU A 279 16.13 17.05 3.43
N ALA A 280 16.28 17.13 4.76
CA ALA A 280 16.32 18.41 5.45
C ALA A 280 17.53 19.27 5.06
N LEU A 281 18.70 18.64 4.94
CA LEU A 281 19.92 19.32 4.46
C LEU A 281 19.73 19.88 3.04
N ALA A 282 19.15 19.10 2.13
CA ALA A 282 18.82 19.55 0.79
C ALA A 282 17.89 20.77 0.80
N TYR A 283 16.86 20.77 1.65
CA TYR A 283 15.97 21.93 1.80
C TYR A 283 16.66 23.16 2.39
N LEU A 284 17.60 22.98 3.32
CA LEU A 284 18.40 24.09 3.85
C LEU A 284 19.25 24.76 2.77
N HIS A 285 19.84 23.98 1.86
CA HIS A 285 20.60 24.52 0.74
C HIS A 285 19.73 25.33 -0.25
N CYS A 286 18.45 24.99 -0.40
CA CYS A 286 17.48 25.79 -1.15
C CYS A 286 16.85 26.94 -0.33
N ASN A 287 17.33 27.21 0.88
CA ASN A 287 16.74 28.16 1.82
C ASN A 287 15.25 27.90 2.16
N ASP A 288 14.75 26.67 1.97
CA ASP A 288 13.39 26.25 2.35
C ASP A 288 13.37 25.79 3.81
N ARG A 289 13.58 26.74 4.74
CA ARG A 289 13.66 26.50 6.18
C ARG A 289 12.41 25.77 6.73
N ARG A 290 11.24 26.06 6.15
CA ARG A 290 9.97 25.46 6.57
C ARG A 290 9.91 23.97 6.25
N ARG A 291 10.32 23.55 5.05
CA ARG A 291 10.41 22.11 4.71
C ARG A 291 11.53 21.42 5.48
N ALA A 292 12.68 22.07 5.64
CA ALA A 292 13.79 21.55 6.44
C ALA A 292 13.37 21.24 7.89
N ALA A 293 12.70 22.18 8.57
CA ALA A 293 12.22 21.99 9.94
C ALA A 293 11.26 20.79 10.07
N ARG A 294 10.37 20.59 9.09
CA ARG A 294 9.47 19.42 9.08
C ARG A 294 10.24 18.11 8.93
N ALA A 295 11.20 18.07 8.01
CA ALA A 295 12.01 16.88 7.76
C ALA A 295 12.88 16.53 8.99
N ILE A 296 13.51 17.52 9.64
CA ILE A 296 14.23 17.32 10.91
C ILE A 296 13.30 16.80 12.01
N GLY A 297 12.13 17.41 12.17
CA GLY A 297 11.14 16.95 13.15
C GLY A 297 10.76 15.48 12.93
N LYS A 298 10.64 15.05 11.66
CA LYS A 298 10.40 13.64 11.31
C LYS A 298 11.61 12.76 11.62
N ALA A 299 12.82 13.18 11.24
CA ALA A 299 14.06 12.45 11.53
C ALA A 299 14.24 12.21 13.05
N THR A 300 14.01 13.23 13.87
CA THR A 300 14.10 13.14 15.34
C THR A 300 13.05 12.19 15.92
N ARG A 301 11.79 12.21 15.43
CA ARG A 301 10.76 11.24 15.86
C ARG A 301 11.15 9.79 15.55
N LEU A 302 11.95 9.58 14.50
CA LEU A 302 12.48 8.27 14.11
C LEU A 302 13.79 7.90 14.83
N GLY A 303 14.17 8.65 15.86
CA GLY A 303 15.37 8.38 16.67
C GLY A 303 16.68 8.83 16.02
N HIS A 304 16.64 9.59 14.91
CA HIS A 304 17.85 10.21 14.38
C HIS A 304 18.31 11.33 15.33
N PRO A 305 19.61 11.47 15.60
CA PRO A 305 20.11 12.56 16.42
C PRO A 305 19.68 13.91 15.83
N PRO A 306 19.32 14.89 16.68
CA PRO A 306 19.00 16.23 16.22
C PRO A 306 20.22 16.84 15.53
N PRO A 307 20.02 17.75 14.56
CA PRO A 307 21.13 18.39 13.89
C PRO A 307 21.91 19.30 14.87
N PRO A 308 23.16 19.67 14.53
CA PRO A 308 23.97 20.53 15.38
C PRO A 308 23.26 21.84 15.76
N PRO A 309 23.53 22.43 16.94
CA PRO A 309 22.88 23.65 17.40
C PRO A 309 22.91 24.82 16.41
N GLN A 310 23.96 24.90 15.57
CA GLN A 310 24.09 25.90 14.51
C GLN A 310 22.97 25.79 13.47
N VAL A 311 22.64 24.56 13.04
CA VAL A 311 21.53 24.30 12.12
C VAL A 311 20.20 24.63 12.78
N MET A 312 20.04 24.28 14.06
CA MET A 312 18.83 24.63 14.83
C MET A 312 18.64 26.14 14.99
N ARG A 313 19.73 26.91 15.03
CA ARG A 313 19.68 28.37 15.04
C ARG A 313 19.22 28.93 13.69
N ILE A 314 19.77 28.44 12.58
CA ILE A 314 19.35 28.84 11.21
C ILE A 314 17.84 28.64 11.02
N LEU A 315 17.28 27.54 11.55
CA LEU A 315 15.85 27.26 11.46
C LEU A 315 14.95 28.19 12.30
N ARG A 316 15.52 28.88 13.29
CA ARG A 316 14.79 29.80 14.19
C ARG A 316 14.90 31.25 13.77
N GLU A 317 15.88 31.59 12.95
CA GLU A 317 16.03 32.94 12.41
C GLU A 317 14.84 33.22 11.46
N PRO A 318 14.18 34.40 11.59
CA PRO A 318 13.13 34.79 10.65
C PRO A 318 13.69 34.72 9.23
N ALA A 319 12.88 34.23 8.29
CA ALA A 319 13.25 34.34 6.89
C ALA A 319 13.26 35.83 6.55
N ASP A 320 14.37 36.34 6.01
CA ASP A 320 14.39 37.70 5.47
C ASP A 320 13.34 37.73 4.35
N GLU A 321 12.26 38.50 4.56
CA GLU A 321 11.13 38.66 3.62
C GLU A 321 11.55 39.37 2.33
#